data_AF-A0A9W5VRL9-F1
#
_entry.id   AF-A0A9W5VRL9-F1
#
_cell.length_a   1.000
_cell.length_b   1.000
_cell.length_c   1.000
_cell.angle_alpha   90.00
_cell.angle_beta   90.00
_cell.angle_gamma   90.00
#
_symmetry.space_group_name_H-M   'P 1'
#
loop_
_entity.id
_entity.type
_entity.pdbx_description
1 polymer ?
#
loop_
_entity_poly.entity_id
_entity_poly.type
_entity_poly.pdbx_seq_one_letter_code
_entity_poly.pdbx_strand_id
1 'polypeptide(L)'
;MTRPKLTFEQVKAKFEERGYELLETEYVIGTAKMRYKCPHHPDKELSISYAELRNGSGCRYCGILKRRHSFELVKETFEKRGYKLLEKSYVNDRTKMRYKCPHHPNEVFTILFSHLRRGHGCPKCGQERSGQARSEAHFIEQASKGPSIYTKAQRQEARQETSRLLDTYCYDCPNEDLPYIGAIEEHCYKNCPHGIGLDIRRCGAILAGEDADAVTEYYKVKFEKERIDRKGVTV
;
A
#
# COMPACT_ATOMS: atom_id res chain seq x y z
N MET A 1 10.07 -37.13 -15.75
CA MET A 1 9.44 -38.32 -15.13
C MET A 1 7.96 -38.32 -15.50
N THR A 2 7.53 -39.23 -16.38
CA THR A 2 6.13 -39.39 -16.78
C THR A 2 5.33 -39.98 -15.62
N ARG A 3 4.36 -39.23 -15.09
CA ARG A 3 3.45 -39.73 -14.04
C ARG A 3 2.71 -40.96 -14.56
N PRO A 4 2.64 -42.07 -13.79
CA PRO A 4 1.89 -43.25 -14.20
C PRO A 4 0.43 -42.88 -14.49
N LYS A 5 -0.12 -43.40 -15.60
CA LYS A 5 -1.55 -43.27 -15.90
C LYS A 5 -2.33 -44.06 -14.85
N LEU A 6 -3.21 -43.40 -14.10
CA LEU A 6 -4.11 -44.09 -13.17
C LEU A 6 -5.10 -44.96 -13.94
N THR A 7 -5.48 -46.10 -13.35
CA THR A 7 -6.52 -46.97 -13.90
C THR A 7 -7.91 -46.51 -13.46
N PHE A 8 -8.94 -46.87 -14.23
CA PHE A 8 -10.33 -46.56 -13.91
C PHE A 8 -10.75 -47.09 -12.52
N GLU A 9 -10.32 -48.31 -12.16
CA GLU A 9 -10.60 -48.91 -10.85
C GLU A 9 -10.04 -48.09 -9.69
N GLN A 10 -8.81 -47.57 -9.82
CA GLN A 10 -8.20 -46.71 -8.80
C GLN A 10 -8.95 -45.38 -8.65
N VAL A 11 -9.45 -44.83 -9.75
CA VAL A 11 -10.28 -43.62 -9.74
C VAL A 11 -11.61 -43.91 -9.06
N LYS A 12 -12.30 -44.98 -9.45
CA LYS A 12 -13.59 -45.40 -8.85
C LYS A 12 -13.48 -45.58 -7.34
N ALA A 13 -12.48 -46.31 -6.86
CA ALA A 13 -12.25 -46.50 -5.42
C ALA A 13 -12.05 -45.17 -4.66
N LYS A 14 -11.42 -44.17 -5.29
CA LYS A 14 -11.25 -42.83 -4.69
C LYS A 14 -12.53 -42.00 -4.65
N PHE A 15 -13.45 -42.20 -5.59
CA PHE A 15 -14.78 -41.60 -5.52
C PHE A 15 -15.61 -42.26 -4.39
N GLU A 16 -15.57 -43.59 -4.29
CA GLU A 16 -16.27 -44.35 -3.24
C GLU A 16 -15.73 -44.07 -1.83
N GLU A 17 -14.40 -43.95 -1.66
CA GLU A 17 -13.76 -43.55 -0.40
C GLU A 17 -14.28 -42.19 0.11
N ARG A 18 -14.68 -41.30 -0.80
CA ARG A 18 -15.28 -40.00 -0.48
C ARG A 18 -16.81 -40.02 -0.41
N GLY A 19 -17.43 -41.18 -0.57
CA GLY A 19 -18.87 -41.35 -0.57
C GLY A 19 -19.56 -40.80 -1.80
N TYR A 20 -18.89 -40.77 -2.96
CA TYR A 20 -19.47 -40.37 -4.25
C TYR A 20 -19.68 -41.59 -5.14
N GLU A 21 -20.81 -41.61 -5.85
CA GLU A 21 -21.12 -42.66 -6.81
C GLU A 21 -20.73 -42.19 -8.23
N LEU A 22 -19.76 -42.86 -8.85
CA LEU A 22 -19.29 -42.51 -10.19
C LEU A 22 -20.27 -43.04 -11.25
N LEU A 23 -20.71 -42.19 -12.17
CA LEU A 23 -21.67 -42.56 -13.24
C LEU A 23 -20.99 -42.92 -14.56
N GLU A 24 -19.69 -42.67 -14.69
CA GLU A 24 -18.93 -42.96 -15.91
C GLU A 24 -18.28 -44.34 -15.85
N THR A 25 -18.18 -44.98 -17.00
CA THR A 25 -17.65 -46.34 -17.19
C THR A 25 -16.20 -46.36 -17.68
N GLU A 26 -15.64 -45.21 -18.07
CA GLU A 26 -14.29 -45.10 -18.64
C GLU A 26 -13.53 -43.91 -18.08
N TYR A 27 -12.22 -44.05 -17.90
CA TYR A 27 -11.32 -42.98 -17.47
C TYR A 27 -10.25 -42.75 -18.53
N VAL A 28 -10.26 -41.56 -19.13
CA VAL A 28 -9.36 -41.22 -20.25
C VAL A 28 -8.10 -40.50 -19.75
N ILE A 29 -8.26 -39.41 -19.01
CA ILE A 29 -7.18 -38.56 -18.50
C ILE A 29 -7.58 -37.92 -17.16
N GLY A 30 -6.60 -37.59 -16.31
CA GLY A 30 -6.86 -37.03 -14.97
C GLY A 30 -7.49 -35.64 -14.92
N THR A 31 -7.51 -34.94 -16.05
CA THR A 31 -8.19 -33.64 -16.23
C THR A 31 -9.57 -33.76 -16.87
N ALA A 32 -9.95 -34.94 -17.37
CA ALA A 32 -11.30 -35.17 -17.88
C ALA A 32 -12.29 -35.06 -16.73
N LYS A 33 -13.39 -34.33 -16.98
CA LYS A 33 -14.47 -34.18 -16.00
C LYS A 33 -15.32 -35.44 -16.03
N MET A 34 -15.47 -36.07 -14.88
CA MET A 34 -16.29 -37.26 -14.73
C MET A 34 -17.57 -36.95 -13.96
N ARG A 35 -18.70 -37.46 -14.46
CA ARG A 35 -20.00 -37.34 -13.78
C ARG A 35 -20.08 -38.26 -12.55
N TYR A 36 -20.60 -37.72 -11.45
CA TYR A 36 -20.80 -38.46 -10.21
C TYR A 36 -22.06 -37.97 -9.49
N LYS A 37 -22.62 -38.80 -8.60
CA LYS A 37 -23.70 -38.44 -7.69
C LYS A 37 -23.15 -38.21 -6.29
N CYS A 38 -23.69 -37.19 -5.64
CA CYS A 38 -23.46 -36.92 -4.23
C CYS A 38 -24.69 -37.38 -3.43
N PRO A 39 -24.55 -38.20 -2.38
CA PRO A 39 -25.67 -38.67 -1.56
C PRO A 39 -26.52 -37.54 -0.97
N HIS A 40 -25.90 -36.39 -0.67
CA HIS A 40 -26.60 -35.22 -0.16
C HIS A 40 -27.32 -34.39 -1.23
N HIS A 41 -27.00 -34.60 -2.51
CA HIS A 41 -27.56 -33.85 -3.63
C HIS A 41 -27.81 -34.79 -4.83
N PRO A 42 -28.69 -35.79 -4.69
CA PRO A 42 -28.91 -36.81 -5.70
C PRO A 42 -29.53 -36.25 -6.99
N ASP A 43 -30.32 -35.17 -6.88
CA ASP A 43 -31.04 -34.53 -7.99
C ASP A 43 -30.18 -33.54 -8.80
N LYS A 44 -28.89 -33.41 -8.48
CA LYS A 44 -27.99 -32.45 -9.13
C LYS A 44 -26.97 -33.18 -9.99
N GLU A 45 -26.87 -32.78 -11.25
CA GLU A 45 -25.80 -33.20 -12.13
C GLU A 45 -24.48 -32.56 -11.68
N LEU A 46 -23.55 -33.41 -11.22
CA LEU A 46 -22.24 -33.00 -10.76
C LEU A 46 -21.16 -33.66 -11.61
N SER A 47 -20.14 -32.88 -11.95
CA SER A 47 -18.96 -33.34 -12.68
C SER A 47 -17.69 -32.77 -12.05
N ILE A 48 -16.65 -33.57 -11.90
CA ILE A 48 -15.35 -33.15 -11.36
C ILE A 48 -14.23 -33.92 -12.04
N SER A 49 -13.06 -33.32 -12.23
CA SER A 49 -11.88 -34.06 -12.68
C SER A 49 -11.21 -34.82 -11.53
N TYR A 50 -10.52 -35.92 -11.85
CA TYR A 50 -9.76 -36.66 -10.84
C TYR A 50 -8.67 -35.80 -10.17
N ALA A 51 -8.02 -34.91 -10.94
CA ALA A 51 -7.04 -33.97 -10.41
C ALA A 51 -7.67 -33.01 -9.36
N GLU A 52 -8.85 -32.45 -9.65
CA GLU A 52 -9.57 -31.58 -8.70
C GLU A 52 -10.03 -32.36 -7.46
N LEU A 53 -10.53 -33.59 -7.64
CA LEU A 53 -10.87 -34.47 -6.54
C LEU A 53 -9.64 -34.70 -5.65
N ARG A 54 -8.51 -35.11 -6.23
CA ARG A 54 -7.25 -35.32 -5.49
C ARG A 54 -6.81 -34.06 -4.73
N ASN A 55 -6.98 -32.88 -5.30
CA ASN A 55 -6.65 -31.59 -4.66
C ASN A 55 -7.64 -31.16 -3.55
N GLY A 56 -8.60 -32.00 -3.19
CA GLY A 56 -9.55 -31.76 -2.10
C GLY A 56 -10.85 -31.09 -2.54
N SER A 57 -11.07 -30.89 -3.85
CA SER A 57 -12.38 -30.47 -4.35
C SER A 57 -13.36 -31.64 -4.35
N GLY A 58 -14.66 -31.35 -4.30
CA GLY A 58 -15.72 -32.35 -4.24
C GLY A 58 -17.06 -31.74 -4.63
N CYS A 59 -18.17 -32.22 -4.04
CA CYS A 59 -19.49 -31.66 -4.32
C CYS A 59 -19.52 -30.16 -4.02
N ARG A 60 -19.79 -29.36 -5.06
CA ARG A 60 -19.82 -27.89 -4.95
C ARG A 60 -20.83 -27.40 -3.93
N TYR A 61 -21.97 -28.08 -3.80
CA TYR A 61 -23.03 -27.72 -2.85
C TYR A 61 -22.64 -28.07 -1.41
N CYS A 62 -22.08 -29.26 -1.19
CA CYS A 62 -21.50 -29.62 0.12
C CYS A 62 -20.34 -28.70 0.50
N GLY A 63 -19.50 -28.32 -0.46
CA GLY A 63 -18.40 -27.37 -0.25
C GLY A 63 -18.89 -25.97 0.10
N ILE A 64 -20.01 -25.51 -0.48
CA ILE A 64 -20.65 -24.24 -0.12
C ILE A 64 -21.22 -24.30 1.30
N LEU A 65 -21.89 -25.39 1.66
CA LEU A 65 -22.41 -25.59 3.01
C LEU A 65 -21.30 -25.61 4.06
N LYS A 66 -20.19 -26.31 3.80
CA LYS A 66 -19.00 -26.32 4.68
C LYS A 66 -18.31 -24.96 4.78
N ARG A 67 -18.36 -24.14 3.72
CA ARG A 67 -17.77 -22.78 3.70
C ARG A 67 -18.68 -21.72 4.31
N ARG A 68 -19.97 -21.99 4.49
CA ARG A 68 -20.85 -21.08 5.22
C ARG A 68 -20.41 -21.03 6.67
N HIS A 69 -19.98 -19.85 7.10
CA HIS A 69 -19.78 -19.59 8.51
C HIS A 69 -21.11 -19.76 9.24
N SER A 70 -21.10 -20.50 10.36
CA SER A 70 -22.26 -20.55 11.24
C SER A 70 -22.55 -19.14 11.75
N PHE A 71 -23.83 -18.85 11.98
CA PHE A 71 -24.23 -17.57 12.58
C PHE A 71 -23.54 -17.35 13.94
N GLU A 72 -23.30 -18.44 14.68
CA GLU A 72 -22.55 -18.45 15.94
C GLU A 72 -21.12 -17.91 15.78
N LEU A 73 -20.37 -18.41 14.79
CA LEU A 73 -19.01 -17.92 14.52
C LEU A 73 -19.01 -16.43 14.13
N VAL A 74 -20.00 -16.02 13.35
CA VAL A 74 -20.18 -14.62 12.96
C VAL A 74 -20.40 -13.76 14.20
N LYS A 75 -21.35 -14.15 15.06
CA LYS A 75 -21.65 -13.45 16.31
C LYS A 75 -20.42 -13.36 17.22
N GLU A 76 -19.71 -14.47 17.42
CA GLU A 76 -18.48 -14.51 18.22
C GLU A 76 -17.41 -13.56 17.66
N THR A 77 -17.28 -13.45 16.34
CA THR A 77 -16.32 -12.54 15.70
C THR A 77 -16.65 -11.07 15.95
N PHE A 78 -17.94 -10.71 15.94
CA PHE A 78 -18.38 -9.35 16.29
C PHE A 78 -18.12 -9.06 17.77
N GLU A 79 -18.45 -9.98 18.66
CA GLU A 79 -18.25 -9.85 20.12
C GLU A 79 -16.77 -9.76 20.50
N LYS A 80 -15.90 -10.58 19.90
CA LYS A 80 -14.43 -10.52 20.08
C LYS A 80 -13.83 -9.15 19.71
N ARG A 81 -14.49 -8.42 18.82
CA ARG A 81 -14.07 -7.07 18.41
C ARG A 81 -14.80 -5.96 19.18
N GLY A 82 -15.62 -6.31 20.17
CA GLY A 82 -16.41 -5.38 20.95
C GLY A 82 -17.60 -4.78 20.22
N TYR A 83 -17.99 -5.34 19.06
CA TYR A 83 -19.14 -4.86 18.29
C TYR A 83 -20.43 -5.60 18.67
N LYS A 84 -21.54 -4.86 18.79
CA LYS A 84 -22.86 -5.45 19.08
C LYS A 84 -23.61 -5.72 17.78
N LEU A 85 -23.74 -6.99 17.41
CA LEU A 85 -24.49 -7.42 16.23
C LEU A 85 -26.00 -7.19 16.45
N LEU A 86 -26.70 -6.63 15.45
CA LEU A 86 -28.15 -6.39 15.50
C LEU A 86 -28.97 -7.42 14.72
N GLU A 87 -28.33 -8.17 13.83
CA GLU A 87 -28.98 -9.19 13.02
C GLU A 87 -29.09 -10.52 13.74
N LYS A 88 -30.16 -11.26 13.44
CA LYS A 88 -30.48 -12.57 14.02
C LYS A 88 -30.16 -13.76 13.11
N SER A 89 -29.72 -13.50 11.88
CA SER A 89 -29.43 -14.54 10.89
C SER A 89 -28.32 -14.09 9.95
N TYR A 90 -27.47 -15.02 9.52
CA TYR A 90 -26.41 -14.78 8.54
C TYR A 90 -26.65 -15.63 7.29
N VAL A 91 -26.70 -14.98 6.13
CA VAL A 91 -27.03 -15.65 4.85
C VAL A 91 -25.77 -16.03 4.07
N ASN A 92 -24.81 -15.10 3.95
CA ASN A 92 -23.55 -15.28 3.25
C ASN A 92 -22.57 -14.11 3.51
N ASP A 93 -21.32 -14.27 3.07
CA ASP A 93 -20.23 -13.29 3.19
C ASP A 93 -20.42 -11.99 2.40
N ARG A 94 -21.39 -11.98 1.48
CA ARG A 94 -21.75 -10.85 0.62
C ARG A 94 -22.93 -10.04 1.17
N THR A 95 -23.54 -10.50 2.26
CA THR A 95 -24.63 -9.79 2.92
C THR A 95 -24.02 -8.82 3.93
N LYS A 96 -24.43 -7.55 3.85
CA LYS A 96 -24.05 -6.54 4.83
C LYS A 96 -24.81 -6.81 6.13
N MET A 97 -24.09 -6.83 7.24
CA MET A 97 -24.66 -7.03 8.56
C MET A 97 -24.67 -5.73 9.35
N ARG A 98 -25.79 -5.45 10.03
CA ARG A 98 -25.93 -4.29 10.92
C ARG A 98 -25.33 -4.55 12.30
N TYR A 99 -24.52 -3.61 12.79
CA TYR A 99 -23.88 -3.67 14.10
C TYR A 99 -23.76 -2.28 14.73
N LYS A 100 -23.57 -2.24 16.06
CA LYS A 100 -23.25 -1.02 16.81
C LYS A 100 -21.81 -1.05 17.29
N CYS A 101 -21.16 0.10 17.21
CA CYS A 101 -19.83 0.32 17.75
C CYS A 101 -19.92 0.85 19.19
N PRO A 102 -19.09 0.36 20.13
CA PRO A 102 -19.14 0.82 21.52
C PRO A 102 -18.73 2.29 21.66
N HIS A 103 -17.84 2.78 20.80
CA HIS A 103 -17.44 4.19 20.74
C HIS A 103 -18.51 5.09 20.10
N HIS A 104 -19.42 4.51 19.32
CA HIS A 104 -20.46 5.23 18.57
C HIS A 104 -21.83 4.54 18.77
N PRO A 105 -22.37 4.49 20.00
CA PRO A 105 -23.54 3.68 20.35
C PRO A 105 -24.85 4.20 19.75
N ASN A 106 -24.88 5.49 19.39
CA ASN A 106 -26.02 6.19 18.80
C ASN A 106 -26.20 5.90 17.31
N GLU A 107 -25.20 5.28 16.66
CA GLU A 107 -25.22 5.01 15.23
C GLU A 107 -25.23 3.50 14.94
N VAL A 108 -25.90 3.15 13.84
CA VAL A 108 -25.92 1.78 13.33
C VAL A 108 -25.07 1.74 12.07
N PHE A 109 -24.07 0.87 12.09
CA PHE A 109 -23.16 0.67 10.97
C PHE A 109 -23.49 -0.64 10.26
N THR A 110 -23.08 -0.73 8.99
CA THR A 110 -23.21 -1.95 8.20
C THR A 110 -21.85 -2.40 7.70
N ILE A 111 -21.53 -3.69 7.81
CA ILE A 111 -20.27 -4.26 7.32
C ILE A 111 -20.47 -5.64 6.72
N LEU A 112 -19.71 -5.96 5.67
CA LEU A 112 -19.61 -7.32 5.15
C LEU A 112 -18.79 -8.18 6.10
N PHE A 113 -19.21 -9.41 6.39
CA PHE A 113 -18.44 -10.30 7.28
C PHE A 113 -17.01 -10.54 6.75
N SER A 114 -16.85 -10.64 5.43
CA SER A 114 -15.54 -10.72 4.78
C SER A 114 -14.65 -9.50 5.05
N HIS A 115 -15.22 -8.28 5.07
CA HIS A 115 -14.50 -7.05 5.39
C HIS A 115 -14.16 -6.98 6.87
N LEU A 116 -15.09 -7.38 7.74
CA LEU A 116 -14.80 -7.53 9.16
C LEU A 116 -13.57 -8.42 9.31
N ARG A 117 -13.56 -9.65 8.81
CA ARG A 117 -12.40 -10.55 8.93
C ARG A 117 -11.08 -9.97 8.42
N ARG A 118 -11.09 -9.17 7.35
CA ARG A 118 -9.89 -8.47 6.82
C ARG A 118 -9.34 -7.34 7.70
N GLY A 119 -10.03 -7.00 8.78
CA GLY A 119 -9.59 -5.96 9.73
C GLY A 119 -10.36 -4.65 9.63
N HIS A 120 -11.32 -4.54 8.71
CA HIS A 120 -12.23 -3.40 8.68
C HIS A 120 -13.21 -3.46 9.86
N GLY A 121 -13.72 -2.29 10.27
CA GLY A 121 -14.61 -2.15 11.41
C GLY A 121 -15.39 -0.84 11.32
N CYS A 122 -15.57 -0.17 12.46
CA CYS A 122 -16.27 1.11 12.51
C CYS A 122 -15.53 2.16 11.65
N PRO A 123 -16.20 2.80 10.67
CA PRO A 123 -15.57 3.77 9.79
C PRO A 123 -15.09 5.01 10.54
N LYS A 124 -15.84 5.45 11.57
CA LYS A 124 -15.47 6.60 12.41
C LYS A 124 -14.22 6.32 13.26
N CYS A 125 -14.17 5.18 13.94
CA CYS A 125 -12.96 4.77 14.66
C CYS A 125 -11.75 4.55 13.72
N GLY A 126 -11.99 4.19 12.46
CA GLY A 126 -10.96 4.14 11.43
C GLY A 126 -10.40 5.53 11.12
N GLN A 127 -11.29 6.49 10.87
CA GLN A 127 -10.96 7.88 10.59
C GLN A 127 -10.20 8.54 11.74
N GLU A 128 -10.66 8.37 12.98
CA GLU A 128 -10.03 8.92 14.19
C GLU A 128 -8.58 8.45 14.35
N ARG A 129 -8.35 7.13 14.20
CA ARG A 129 -6.99 6.55 14.30
C ARG A 129 -6.08 7.07 13.19
N SER A 130 -6.58 7.16 11.96
CA SER A 130 -5.79 7.70 10.85
C SER A 130 -5.52 9.20 10.97
N GLY A 131 -6.45 9.96 11.56
CA GLY A 131 -6.26 11.38 11.86
C GLY A 131 -5.17 11.60 12.91
N GLN A 132 -5.21 10.83 14.01
CA GLN A 132 -4.21 10.90 15.08
C GLN A 132 -2.80 10.55 14.59
N ALA A 133 -2.65 9.46 13.82
CA ALA A 133 -1.36 9.05 13.27
C ALA A 133 -0.75 10.12 12.34
N ARG A 134 -1.60 10.83 11.57
CA ARG A 134 -1.14 11.95 10.72
C ARG A 134 -0.71 13.15 11.53
N SER A 135 -1.45 13.50 12.59
CA SER A 135 -1.04 14.59 13.47
C SER A 135 0.28 14.28 14.17
N GLU A 136 0.45 13.06 14.70
CA GLU A 136 1.68 12.66 15.40
C GLU A 136 2.89 12.66 14.47
N ALA A 137 2.75 12.12 13.25
CA ALA A 137 3.80 12.19 12.24
C ALA A 137 4.18 13.65 11.87
N HIS A 138 3.17 14.52 11.73
CA HIS A 138 3.40 15.94 11.46
C HIS A 138 4.08 16.66 12.63
N PHE A 139 3.73 16.33 13.89
CA PHE A 139 4.40 16.89 15.08
C PHE A 139 5.86 16.42 15.18
N ILE A 140 6.15 15.15 14.90
CA ILE A 140 7.52 14.62 14.90
C ILE A 140 8.36 15.26 13.79
N GLU A 141 7.80 15.45 12.59
CA GLU A 141 8.47 16.14 11.49
C GLU A 141 8.75 17.63 11.81
N GLN A 142 7.84 18.28 12.53
CA GLN A 142 8.06 19.66 12.98
C GLN A 142 9.08 19.75 14.12
N ALA A 143 9.15 18.74 14.99
CA ALA A 143 10.11 18.70 16.10
C ALA A 143 11.54 18.33 15.64
N SER A 144 11.69 17.59 14.54
CA SER A 144 13.00 17.23 13.98
C SER A 144 13.65 18.38 13.19
N LYS A 145 12.86 19.33 12.70
CA LYS A 145 13.35 20.61 12.19
C LYS A 145 13.64 21.49 13.40
N GLY A 146 14.92 21.62 13.77
CA GLY A 146 15.36 22.49 14.86
C GLY A 146 14.76 23.91 14.75
N PRO A 147 14.69 24.67 15.86
CA PRO A 147 14.14 26.03 15.83
C PRO A 147 14.93 26.85 14.80
N SER A 148 14.24 27.30 13.77
CA SER A 148 14.86 28.15 12.77
C SER A 148 15.39 29.41 13.42
N ILE A 149 16.64 29.73 13.11
CA ILE A 149 17.24 31.01 13.50
C ILE A 149 16.55 32.21 12.83
N TYR A 150 15.69 31.97 11.83
CA TYR A 150 14.98 33.02 11.09
C TYR A 150 13.48 33.04 11.39
N THR A 151 12.96 34.27 11.49
CA THR A 151 11.53 34.54 11.66
C THR A 151 10.73 34.18 10.41
N LYS A 152 9.40 34.08 10.56
CA LYS A 152 8.48 33.86 9.43
C LYS A 152 8.60 34.97 8.37
N ALA A 153 8.84 36.21 8.77
CA ALA A 153 9.00 37.36 7.87
C ALA A 153 10.28 37.24 7.03
N GLN A 154 11.43 36.96 7.66
CA GLN A 154 12.71 36.76 6.96
C GLN A 154 12.66 35.60 5.96
N ARG A 155 11.96 34.52 6.30
CA ARG A 155 11.70 33.42 5.37
C ARG A 155 10.81 33.82 4.20
N GLN A 156 9.83 34.69 4.44
CA GLN A 156 8.96 35.19 3.38
C GLN A 156 9.73 36.09 2.41
N GLU A 157 10.58 36.97 2.94
CA GLU A 157 11.49 37.81 2.14
C GLU A 157 12.45 36.95 1.31
N ALA A 158 13.06 35.92 1.89
CA ALA A 158 13.92 34.99 1.16
C ALA A 158 13.19 34.27 0.00
N ARG A 159 11.91 33.90 0.17
CA ARG A 159 11.10 33.34 -0.93
C ARG A 159 10.88 34.34 -2.05
N GLN A 160 10.53 35.58 -1.69
CA GLN A 160 10.29 36.65 -2.67
C GLN A 160 11.57 36.98 -3.43
N GLU A 161 12.71 37.07 -2.73
CA GLU A 161 14.00 37.31 -3.37
C GLU A 161 14.42 36.13 -4.26
N THR A 162 14.18 34.89 -3.85
CA THR A 162 14.46 33.72 -4.69
C THR A 162 13.63 33.76 -5.97
N SER A 163 12.33 34.06 -5.88
CA SER A 163 11.46 34.22 -7.06
C SER A 163 11.97 35.33 -7.96
N ARG A 164 12.31 36.49 -7.39
CA ARG A 164 12.84 37.64 -8.13
C ARG A 164 14.11 37.29 -8.88
N LEU A 165 15.06 36.61 -8.25
CA LEU A 165 16.32 36.19 -8.86
C LEU A 165 16.09 35.18 -9.99
N LEU A 166 15.26 34.17 -9.77
CA LEU A 166 14.95 33.15 -10.77
C LEU A 166 14.19 33.73 -11.96
N ASP A 167 13.17 34.56 -11.72
CA ASP A 167 12.38 35.21 -12.77
C ASP A 167 13.23 36.19 -13.61
N THR A 168 14.19 36.88 -12.98
CA THR A 168 15.02 37.90 -13.66
C THR A 168 16.15 37.28 -14.48
N TYR A 169 16.77 36.21 -13.98
CA TYR A 169 18.06 35.73 -14.51
C TYR A 169 18.07 34.25 -14.92
N CYS A 170 17.07 33.46 -14.52
CA CYS A 170 17.01 32.04 -14.82
C CYS A 170 15.85 31.64 -15.75
N TYR A 171 14.97 32.58 -16.10
CA TYR A 171 13.79 32.33 -16.95
C TYR A 171 14.15 31.85 -18.37
N ASP A 172 15.20 32.41 -18.98
CA ASP A 172 15.70 32.03 -20.32
C ASP A 172 17.17 31.53 -20.25
N CYS A 173 17.49 30.69 -19.27
CA CYS A 173 18.87 30.29 -19.00
C CYS A 173 19.33 29.16 -19.92
N PRO A 174 20.51 29.25 -20.56
CA PRO A 174 21.03 28.15 -21.38
C PRO A 174 21.34 26.86 -20.59
N ASN A 175 21.29 26.91 -19.25
CA ASN A 175 21.53 25.80 -18.34
C ASN A 175 20.23 25.34 -17.63
N GLU A 176 19.09 25.34 -18.34
CA GLU A 176 17.78 24.92 -17.81
C GLU A 176 17.72 23.44 -17.38
N ASP A 177 18.44 22.55 -18.06
CA ASP A 177 18.42 21.11 -17.82
C ASP A 177 19.75 20.59 -17.22
N LEU A 178 19.94 20.79 -15.92
CA LEU A 178 21.11 20.26 -15.18
C LEU A 178 20.75 18.95 -14.45
N PRO A 179 21.29 17.79 -14.87
CA PRO A 179 20.77 16.47 -14.46
C PRO A 179 21.22 15.98 -13.08
N TYR A 180 22.22 16.62 -12.45
CA TYR A 180 22.69 16.25 -11.11
C TYR A 180 23.24 17.45 -10.34
N ILE A 181 23.31 17.33 -9.01
CA ILE A 181 23.66 18.41 -8.07
C ILE A 181 25.03 19.04 -8.39
N GLY A 182 26.02 18.24 -8.78
CA GLY A 182 27.35 18.74 -9.17
C GLY A 182 27.33 19.69 -10.37
N ALA A 183 26.43 19.47 -11.34
CA ALA A 183 26.26 20.36 -12.49
C ALA A 183 25.65 21.71 -12.07
N ILE A 184 24.76 21.70 -11.08
CA ILE A 184 24.22 22.92 -10.47
C ILE A 184 25.32 23.70 -9.73
N GLU A 185 26.18 23.02 -8.96
CA GLU A 185 27.29 23.68 -8.28
C GLU A 185 28.28 24.32 -9.29
N GLU A 186 28.54 23.65 -10.41
CA GLU A 186 29.48 24.14 -11.43
C GLU A 186 28.90 25.29 -12.27
N HIS A 187 27.66 25.14 -12.76
CA HIS A 187 27.07 26.10 -13.72
C HIS A 187 26.25 27.21 -13.04
N CYS A 188 25.57 26.90 -11.93
CA CYS A 188 24.72 27.88 -11.24
C CYS A 188 25.40 28.54 -10.04
N TYR A 189 26.32 27.88 -9.33
CA TYR A 189 27.01 28.50 -8.20
C TYR A 189 28.39 29.06 -8.54
N LYS A 190 29.19 28.33 -9.31
CA LYS A 190 30.58 28.70 -9.61
C LYS A 190 30.74 29.56 -10.86
N ASN A 191 30.07 29.19 -11.96
CA ASN A 191 30.24 29.83 -13.26
C ASN A 191 28.97 30.52 -13.77
N CYS A 192 28.06 30.90 -12.87
CA CYS A 192 26.84 31.61 -13.28
C CYS A 192 27.21 32.93 -13.96
N PRO A 193 26.75 33.18 -15.21
CA PRO A 193 27.03 34.43 -15.93
C PRO A 193 26.54 35.68 -15.17
N HIS A 194 25.51 35.52 -14.35
CA HIS A 194 24.89 36.59 -13.58
C HIS A 194 25.40 36.68 -12.13
N GLY A 195 26.22 35.73 -11.68
CA GLY A 195 26.80 35.73 -10.32
C GLY A 195 25.83 35.47 -9.16
N ILE A 196 24.55 35.16 -9.43
CA ILE A 196 23.48 35.05 -8.43
C ILE A 196 23.44 33.72 -7.64
N GLY A 197 24.36 32.79 -7.96
CA GLY A 197 24.35 31.44 -7.39
C GLY A 197 24.46 31.39 -5.87
N LEU A 198 25.33 32.25 -5.32
CA LEU A 198 25.51 32.37 -3.87
C LEU A 198 24.29 33.02 -3.20
N ASP A 199 23.60 33.95 -3.88
CA ASP A 199 22.40 34.60 -3.36
C ASP A 199 21.21 33.64 -3.30
N ILE A 200 21.03 32.80 -4.32
CA ILE A 200 20.04 31.71 -4.31
C ILE A 200 20.37 30.72 -3.19
N ARG A 201 21.64 30.36 -3.01
CA ARG A 201 22.06 29.43 -1.95
C ARG A 201 21.82 30.01 -0.56
N ARG A 202 22.10 31.32 -0.37
CA ARG A 202 21.80 32.07 0.85
C ARG A 202 20.30 32.04 1.17
N CYS A 203 19.45 32.33 0.19
CA CYS A 203 17.99 32.25 0.37
C CYS A 203 17.54 30.83 0.72
N GLY A 204 18.11 29.81 0.06
CA GLY A 204 17.86 28.40 0.38
C GLY A 204 18.20 28.02 1.83
N ALA A 205 19.33 28.49 2.34
CA ALA A 205 19.74 28.27 3.74
C ALA A 205 18.75 28.93 4.73
N ILE A 206 18.28 30.15 4.44
CA ILE A 206 17.27 30.84 5.25
C ILE A 206 15.95 30.04 5.31
N LEU A 207 15.54 29.47 4.18
CA LEU A 207 14.32 28.66 4.09
C LEU A 207 14.46 27.33 4.83
N ALA A 208 15.63 26.69 4.75
CA ALA A 208 15.97 25.50 5.51
C ALA A 208 16.10 25.77 7.02
N GLY A 209 16.34 27.03 7.41
CA GLY A 209 16.56 27.43 8.80
C GLY A 209 18.00 27.18 9.28
N GLU A 210 18.94 27.07 8.35
CA GLU A 210 20.38 26.91 8.57
C GLU A 210 21.05 28.29 8.61
N ASP A 211 22.25 28.42 9.21
CA ASP A 211 23.01 29.67 9.19
C ASP A 211 23.43 30.05 7.75
N ALA A 212 22.73 31.04 7.18
CA ALA A 212 22.92 31.41 5.79
C ALA A 212 24.29 32.03 5.52
N ASP A 213 24.87 32.74 6.51
CA ASP A 213 26.19 33.34 6.35
C ASP A 213 27.28 32.27 6.42
N ALA A 214 27.16 31.30 7.35
CA ALA A 214 28.08 30.16 7.42
C ALA A 214 28.02 29.28 6.17
N VAL A 215 26.83 28.99 5.65
CA VAL A 215 26.65 28.21 4.41
C VAL A 215 27.27 28.95 3.22
N THR A 216 27.01 30.25 3.10
CA THR A 216 27.56 31.05 2.00
C THR A 216 29.09 31.11 2.06
N GLU A 217 29.66 31.27 3.25
CA GLU A 217 31.10 31.32 3.46
C GLU A 217 31.79 30.00 3.13
N TYR A 218 31.19 28.86 3.50
CA TYR A 218 31.69 27.54 3.12
C TYR A 218 31.80 27.39 1.59
N TYR A 219 30.76 27.79 0.86
CA TYR A 219 30.76 27.71 -0.61
C TYR A 219 31.77 28.67 -1.25
N LYS A 220 31.95 29.89 -0.71
CA LYS A 220 33.00 30.82 -1.15
C LYS A 220 34.40 30.21 -0.99
N VAL A 221 34.73 29.72 0.21
CA VAL A 221 36.04 29.11 0.51
C VAL A 221 36.27 27.87 -0.35
N LYS A 222 35.25 27.02 -0.53
CA LYS A 222 35.32 25.84 -1.41
C LYS A 222 35.68 26.24 -2.83
N PHE A 223 35.02 27.25 -3.39
CA PHE A 223 35.27 27.68 -4.76
C PHE A 223 36.61 28.42 -4.94
N GLU A 224 37.05 29.20 -3.95
CA GLU A 224 38.37 29.84 -3.95
C GLU A 224 39.50 28.82 -3.91
N LYS A 225 39.41 27.81 -3.05
CA LYS A 225 40.39 26.73 -2.95
C LYS A 225 40.49 25.94 -4.26
N GLU A 226 39.36 25.56 -4.85
CA GLU A 226 39.33 24.90 -6.16
C GLU A 226 39.85 25.78 -7.31
N ARG A 227 39.85 27.12 -7.17
CA ARG A 227 40.41 28.04 -8.16
C ARG A 227 41.94 28.14 -8.04
N ILE A 228 42.47 28.04 -6.81
CA ILE A 228 43.91 27.99 -6.53
C ILE A 228 44.50 26.65 -7.01
N ASP A 229 43.83 25.54 -6.73
CA ASP A 229 44.29 24.20 -7.13
C ASP A 229 44.37 24.05 -8.67
N ARG A 230 43.46 24.68 -9.44
CA ARG A 230 43.55 24.72 -10.91
C ARG A 230 44.70 25.57 -11.44
N LYS A 231 45.12 26.62 -10.72
CA LYS A 231 46.27 27.47 -11.10
C LYS A 231 47.62 26.83 -10.75
N GLY A 232 47.64 25.88 -9.80
CA GLY A 232 48.83 25.10 -9.44
C GLY A 232 49.17 23.96 -10.41
N VAL A 233 48.29 23.63 -11.35
CA VAL A 233 48.46 22.53 -12.33
C VAL A 233 48.91 23.04 -13.71
N THR A 234 49.07 24.36 -13.89
CA THR A 234 49.75 24.94 -15.06
C THR A 234 51.19 25.30 -14.73
N VAL A 235 52.06 24.28 -14.64
CA VAL A 235 53.48 24.31 -15.05
C VAL A 235 53.81 22.95 -15.67
#